data_AF-A0A966BT97-F1
#
_entry.id   AF-A0A966BT97-F1
#
_cell.length_a   1.000
_cell.length_b   1.000
_cell.length_c   1.000
_cell.angle_alpha   90.00
_cell.angle_beta   90.00
_cell.angle_gamma   90.00
#
_symmetry.space_group_name_H-M   'P 1'
#
loop_
_entity.id
_entity.type
_entity.pdbx_description
1 polymer ?
#
loop_
_entity_poly.entity_id
_entity_poly.type
_entity_poly.pdbx_seq_one_letter_code
_entity_poly.pdbx_strand_id
1 'polypeptide(L)'
;MPQAGPLYLLGMVLTGLGWATTGIADHSAAGNSIVGRLDGEPVQWVVHADMRSPSAVFSTLLPGVHQVRIVAYRDQRPARKHSLTLEFVLLERGVEQLQILYYPFDPMHPRFSAGPDHGSARLQIESFEPGVGGARLKASLRGELFYHQSPNTRPIPHRTMSLDLTIDTEMVRN
;
A
#
# COMPACT_ATOMS: atom_id res chain seq x y z
N MET A 1 38.17 -12.72 57.06
CA MET A 1 38.26 -11.32 57.55
C MET A 1 39.63 -11.15 58.20
N PRO A 2 40.44 -10.09 57.96
CA PRO A 2 40.07 -8.72 57.56
C PRO A 2 40.85 -8.07 56.37
N GLN A 3 40.25 -6.97 55.88
CA GLN A 3 40.70 -5.68 55.33
C GLN A 3 41.75 -5.47 54.19
N ALA A 4 41.21 -4.93 53.07
CA ALA A 4 41.58 -3.76 52.23
C ALA A 4 42.96 -3.09 52.43
N GLY A 5 43.82 -2.90 51.41
CA GLY A 5 43.74 -1.95 50.26
C GLY A 5 44.90 -0.91 50.41
N PRO A 6 45.15 0.09 49.52
CA PRO A 6 44.75 0.36 48.13
C PRO A 6 45.97 0.71 47.19
N LEU A 7 45.75 1.03 45.89
CA LEU A 7 46.20 2.27 45.19
C LEU A 7 46.20 2.17 43.62
N TYR A 8 45.21 2.85 43.03
CA TYR A 8 45.16 3.75 41.86
C TYR A 8 45.47 3.39 40.37
N LEU A 9 44.45 3.77 39.58
CA LEU A 9 44.38 4.50 38.29
C LEU A 9 44.95 3.92 36.98
N LEU A 10 44.02 3.58 36.07
CA LEU A 10 43.91 4.12 34.70
C LEU A 10 42.50 3.69 34.20
N GLY A 11 41.55 4.52 33.78
CA GLY A 11 41.68 5.69 32.93
C GLY A 11 41.33 5.34 31.49
N MET A 12 40.07 5.00 31.18
CA MET A 12 39.48 5.29 29.86
C MET A 12 37.97 5.03 29.82
N VAL A 13 37.20 6.12 29.67
CA VAL A 13 35.84 6.12 29.14
C VAL A 13 35.97 6.06 27.62
N LEU A 14 35.35 5.07 26.99
CA LEU A 14 34.99 5.13 25.57
C LEU A 14 33.62 4.50 25.40
N THR A 15 32.66 5.41 25.25
CA THR A 15 31.31 5.22 24.77
C THR A 15 31.29 4.41 23.47
N GLY A 16 30.71 3.22 23.51
CA GLY A 16 30.29 2.47 22.33
C GLY A 16 28.77 2.47 22.23
N LEU A 17 28.22 3.59 21.75
CA LEU A 17 26.89 3.63 21.13
C LEU A 17 26.93 2.66 19.94
N GLY A 18 26.03 1.67 19.87
CA GLY A 18 26.10 0.66 18.81
C GLY A 18 24.84 -0.15 18.64
N TRP A 19 23.72 0.55 18.46
CA TRP A 19 22.52 0.12 17.74
C TRP A 19 21.79 -1.10 18.32
N ALA A 20 20.98 -0.84 19.35
CA ALA A 20 19.69 -1.51 19.43
C ALA A 20 18.97 -1.22 18.09
N THR A 21 18.82 -2.24 17.25
CA THR A 21 17.88 -2.19 16.14
C THR A 21 16.48 -2.12 16.76
N THR A 22 16.07 -0.90 17.11
CA THR A 22 14.74 -0.59 17.61
C THR A 22 13.77 -1.14 16.58
N GLY A 23 12.97 -2.10 17.03
CA GLY A 23 12.07 -2.85 16.18
C GLY A 23 11.15 -1.93 15.41
N ILE A 24 10.95 -2.27 14.15
CA ILE A 24 9.70 -1.98 13.47
C ILE A 24 8.72 -3.04 13.99
N ALA A 25 8.31 -2.90 15.25
CA ALA A 25 7.12 -3.54 15.76
C ALA A 25 5.97 -2.55 15.58
N ASP A 26 5.64 -2.25 14.31
CA ASP A 26 4.49 -1.42 14.01
C ASP A 26 3.24 -2.31 14.07
N HIS A 27 2.51 -2.19 15.18
CA HIS A 27 1.24 -2.85 15.44
C HIS A 27 0.13 -2.24 14.58
N SER A 28 0.27 -2.34 13.26
CA SER A 28 -0.86 -2.27 12.35
C SER A 28 -1.36 -3.70 12.18
N ALA A 29 -2.63 -3.97 12.48
CA ALA A 29 -3.26 -5.24 12.14
C ALA A 29 -2.85 -5.64 10.72
N ALA A 30 -2.05 -6.71 10.60
CA ALA A 30 -1.24 -7.03 9.42
C ALA A 30 -2.05 -7.48 8.19
N GLY A 31 -3.34 -7.13 8.09
CA GLY A 31 -4.27 -7.59 7.07
C GLY A 31 -5.12 -6.51 6.41
N ASN A 32 -4.84 -5.22 6.63
CA ASN A 32 -5.58 -4.10 6.00
C ASN A 32 -4.63 -2.99 5.51
N SER A 33 -3.69 -3.34 4.64
CA SER A 33 -2.67 -2.42 4.16
C SER A 33 -2.17 -2.71 2.75
N ILE A 34 -1.60 -1.69 2.13
CA ILE A 34 -0.82 -1.80 0.90
C ILE A 34 0.60 -1.33 1.22
N VAL A 35 1.60 -2.18 1.04
CA VAL A 35 3.00 -1.91 1.39
C VAL A 35 3.91 -2.16 0.20
N GLY A 36 5.06 -1.51 0.13
CA GLY A 36 6.05 -1.82 -0.90
C GLY A 36 6.94 -0.63 -1.23
N ARG A 37 7.21 -0.43 -2.53
CA ARG A 37 8.03 0.67 -3.03
C ARG A 37 7.30 1.48 -4.10
N LEU A 38 7.50 2.80 -4.04
CA LEU A 38 7.06 3.77 -5.04
C LEU A 38 8.27 4.60 -5.44
N ASP A 39 8.68 4.48 -6.70
CA ASP A 39 9.91 5.09 -7.20
C ASP A 39 11.18 4.73 -6.40
N GLY A 40 11.25 3.47 -5.97
CA GLY A 40 12.34 2.97 -5.14
C GLY A 40 12.23 3.35 -3.65
N GLU A 41 11.35 4.27 -3.26
CA GLU A 41 11.16 4.66 -1.87
C GLU A 41 10.15 3.75 -1.17
N PRO A 42 10.38 3.36 0.11
CA PRO A 42 9.43 2.53 0.86
C PRO A 42 8.14 3.29 1.16
N VAL A 43 7.02 2.59 1.06
CA VAL A 43 5.67 3.16 1.20
C VAL A 43 4.73 2.21 1.91
N GLN A 44 3.78 2.79 2.64
CA GLN A 44 2.68 2.08 3.28
C GLN A 44 1.41 2.92 3.17
N TRP A 45 0.30 2.27 2.86
CA TRP A 45 -1.05 2.80 2.92
C TRP A 45 -1.91 1.90 3.81
N VAL A 46 -2.84 2.52 4.51
CA VAL A 46 -3.86 1.88 5.34
C VAL A 46 -5.16 1.80 4.55
N VAL A 47 -5.84 0.67 4.66
CA VAL A 47 -7.18 0.45 4.11
C VAL A 47 -8.17 0.38 5.27
N HIS A 48 -9.20 1.22 5.26
CA HIS A 48 -10.19 1.23 6.36
C HIS A 48 -11.39 0.34 6.02
N ALA A 49 -11.53 -0.79 6.71
CA ALA A 49 -12.67 -1.70 6.56
C ALA A 49 -13.93 -1.23 7.32
N ASP A 50 -13.78 -0.61 8.50
CA ASP A 50 -14.86 -0.44 9.48
C ASP A 50 -15.51 0.96 9.51
N MET A 51 -15.43 1.73 8.43
CA MET A 51 -16.05 3.05 8.38
C MET A 51 -17.47 2.99 7.80
N ARG A 52 -18.28 4.03 8.07
CA ARG A 52 -19.57 4.26 7.36
C ARG A 52 -19.43 4.25 5.84
N SER A 53 -18.21 4.45 5.33
CA SER A 53 -17.84 4.27 3.93
C SER A 53 -16.56 3.44 3.86
N PRO A 54 -16.68 2.11 3.71
CA PRO A 54 -15.52 1.22 3.65
C PRO A 54 -14.62 1.62 2.50
N SER A 55 -13.31 1.59 2.74
CA SER A 55 -12.31 1.96 1.74
C SER A 55 -11.97 0.79 0.82
N ALA A 56 -12.35 -0.44 1.17
CA ALA A 56 -12.30 -1.57 0.27
C ALA A 56 -13.64 -2.32 0.24
N VAL A 57 -14.18 -2.46 -0.97
CA VAL A 57 -15.47 -3.09 -1.23
C VAL A 57 -15.39 -4.01 -2.42
N PHE A 58 -16.26 -5.00 -2.44
CA PHE A 58 -16.50 -5.82 -3.62
C PHE A 58 -17.99 -6.10 -3.79
N SER A 59 -18.43 -6.25 -5.04
CA SER A 59 -19.76 -6.71 -5.39
C SER A 59 -19.65 -7.88 -6.36
N THR A 60 -20.59 -8.82 -6.29
CA THR A 60 -20.63 -9.98 -7.20
C THR A 60 -21.53 -9.63 -8.37
N LEU A 61 -20.96 -9.59 -9.59
CA LEU A 61 -21.72 -9.28 -10.80
C LEU A 61 -22.39 -10.55 -11.35
N LEU A 62 -21.62 -11.63 -11.39
CA LEU A 62 -22.02 -12.98 -11.80
C LEU A 62 -21.27 -13.99 -10.92
N PRO A 63 -21.70 -15.26 -10.85
CA PRO A 63 -20.92 -16.30 -10.18
C PRO A 63 -19.47 -16.33 -10.69
N GLY A 64 -18.49 -16.19 -9.79
CA GLY A 64 -17.07 -16.14 -10.13
C GLY A 64 -16.56 -14.81 -10.72
N VAL A 65 -17.41 -13.78 -10.79
CA VAL A 65 -17.07 -12.45 -11.32
C VAL A 65 -17.35 -11.38 -10.27
N HIS A 66 -16.29 -10.72 -9.81
CA HIS A 66 -16.37 -9.72 -8.74
C HIS A 66 -15.82 -8.38 -9.20
N GLN A 67 -16.58 -7.31 -9.00
CA GLN A 67 -16.06 -5.96 -9.12
C GLN A 67 -15.44 -5.56 -7.79
N VAL A 68 -14.19 -5.11 -7.81
CA VAL A 68 -13.41 -4.75 -6.62
C VAL A 68 -12.99 -3.29 -6.69
N ARG A 69 -13.10 -2.59 -5.57
CA ARG A 69 -12.62 -1.22 -5.40
C ARG A 69 -11.90 -1.10 -4.07
N ILE A 70 -10.66 -0.63 -4.11
CA ILE A 70 -9.82 -0.38 -2.94
C ILE A 70 -9.32 1.06 -3.01
N VAL A 71 -9.47 1.77 -1.91
CA VAL A 71 -8.92 3.10 -1.67
C VAL A 71 -8.07 2.99 -0.42
N ALA A 72 -6.82 3.42 -0.52
CA ALA A 72 -5.86 3.33 0.55
C ALA A 72 -5.23 4.71 0.80
N TYR A 73 -4.95 5.01 2.06
CA TYR A 73 -4.50 6.33 2.52
C TYR A 73 -3.17 6.21 3.26
N ARG A 74 -2.25 7.16 3.07
CA ARG A 74 -1.01 7.18 3.84
C ARG A 74 -1.20 7.63 5.28
N ASP A 75 -2.20 8.45 5.51
CA ASP A 75 -2.54 8.97 6.82
C ASP A 75 -3.68 8.15 7.45
N GLN A 76 -3.70 8.07 8.79
CA GLN A 76 -4.77 7.40 9.53
C GLN A 76 -6.14 8.07 9.35
N ARG A 77 -6.14 9.34 8.94
CA ARG A 77 -7.37 10.07 8.60
C ARG A 77 -7.53 10.06 7.08
N PRO A 78 -8.67 9.59 6.54
CA PRO A 78 -8.91 9.58 5.11
C PRO A 78 -8.71 10.96 4.49
N ALA A 79 -7.64 11.10 3.72
CA ALA A 79 -7.31 12.29 2.96
C ALA A 79 -7.00 11.87 1.53
N ARG A 80 -7.61 12.51 0.52
CA ARG A 80 -7.32 12.19 -0.89
C ARG A 80 -5.88 12.53 -1.31
N LYS A 81 -5.16 13.30 -0.50
CA LYS A 81 -3.72 13.49 -0.64
C LYS A 81 -2.98 12.21 -0.27
N HIS A 82 -2.01 11.84 -1.08
CA HIS A 82 -1.27 10.58 -0.98
C HIS A 82 -2.15 9.32 -1.00
N SER A 83 -3.34 9.37 -1.61
CA SER A 83 -4.20 8.19 -1.72
C SER A 83 -3.91 7.36 -2.97
N LEU A 84 -4.07 6.05 -2.84
CA LEU A 84 -4.02 5.08 -3.93
C LEU A 84 -5.42 4.48 -4.13
N THR A 85 -5.92 4.49 -5.36
CA THR A 85 -7.18 3.84 -5.74
C THR A 85 -6.89 2.73 -6.74
N LEU A 86 -7.44 1.54 -6.48
CA LEU A 86 -7.44 0.38 -7.35
C LEU A 86 -8.90 0.00 -7.65
N GLU A 87 -9.25 -0.07 -8.92
CA GLU A 87 -10.55 -0.56 -9.37
C GLU A 87 -10.32 -1.61 -10.45
N PHE A 88 -10.96 -2.76 -10.33
CA PHE A 88 -10.79 -3.85 -11.29
C PHE A 88 -11.93 -4.87 -11.22
N VAL A 89 -12.02 -5.70 -12.26
CA VAL A 89 -12.90 -6.86 -12.32
C VAL A 89 -12.06 -8.11 -12.10
N LEU A 90 -12.37 -8.86 -11.05
CA LEU A 90 -11.79 -10.15 -10.74
C LEU A 90 -12.62 -11.26 -11.40
N LEU A 91 -11.93 -12.13 -12.12
CA LEU A 91 -12.45 -13.32 -12.79
C LEU A 91 -11.73 -14.55 -12.23
N GLU A 92 -12.27 -15.76 -12.43
CA GLU A 92 -11.62 -17.02 -12.02
C GLU A 92 -10.17 -17.16 -12.51
N ARG A 93 -9.86 -16.59 -13.70
CA ARG A 93 -8.56 -16.74 -14.36
C ARG A 93 -7.71 -15.47 -14.39
N GLY A 94 -8.12 -14.39 -13.74
CA GLY A 94 -7.32 -13.16 -13.74
C GLY A 94 -8.08 -11.88 -13.44
N VAL A 95 -7.50 -10.78 -13.88
CA VAL A 95 -7.98 -9.42 -13.63
C VAL A 95 -8.23 -8.72 -14.95
N GLU A 96 -9.38 -8.08 -15.08
CA GLU A 96 -9.75 -7.20 -16.18
C GLU A 96 -10.02 -5.77 -15.69
N GLN A 97 -9.99 -4.82 -16.63
CA GLN A 97 -10.36 -3.43 -16.38
C GLN A 97 -9.59 -2.77 -15.23
N LEU A 98 -8.32 -3.16 -15.04
CA LEU A 98 -7.48 -2.63 -13.98
C LEU A 98 -7.25 -1.12 -14.16
N GLN A 99 -7.79 -0.34 -13.24
CA GLN A 99 -7.54 1.08 -13.10
C GLN A 99 -6.76 1.33 -11.80
N ILE A 100 -5.68 2.09 -11.93
CA ILE A 100 -4.83 2.51 -10.82
C ILE A 100 -4.74 4.01 -10.85
N LEU A 101 -5.07 4.68 -9.74
CA LEU A 101 -4.94 6.12 -9.59
C LEU A 101 -4.15 6.43 -8.33
N TYR A 102 -3.07 7.20 -8.46
CA TYR A 102 -2.30 7.69 -7.33
C TYR A 102 -2.30 9.22 -7.30
N TYR A 103 -2.61 9.79 -6.14
CA TYR A 103 -2.77 11.23 -5.94
C TYR A 103 -1.70 11.76 -4.99
N PRO A 104 -0.54 12.23 -5.47
CA PRO A 104 0.55 12.68 -4.60
C PRO A 104 0.27 14.02 -3.88
N PHE A 105 -0.65 14.84 -4.39
CA PHE A 105 -0.93 16.18 -3.86
C PHE A 105 -2.42 16.39 -3.60
N ASP A 106 -3.15 16.87 -4.60
CA ASP A 106 -4.59 17.14 -4.52
C ASP A 106 -5.34 16.28 -5.56
N PRO A 107 -6.54 15.77 -5.22
CA PRO A 107 -7.35 14.95 -6.12
C PRO A 107 -7.81 15.62 -7.41
N MET A 108 -7.91 16.95 -7.46
CA MET A 108 -8.31 17.66 -8.66
C MET A 108 -7.17 17.63 -9.68
N HIS A 109 -5.93 17.92 -9.26
CA HIS A 109 -4.72 17.97 -10.09
C HIS A 109 -3.46 17.96 -9.20
N PRO A 110 -2.32 17.37 -9.62
CA PRO A 110 -2.10 16.34 -10.64
C PRO A 110 -2.09 14.90 -10.07
N ARG A 111 -2.22 13.87 -10.94
CA ARG A 111 -2.28 12.44 -10.57
C ARG A 111 -1.37 11.54 -11.41
N PHE A 112 -1.19 10.29 -10.98
CA PHE A 112 -0.55 9.22 -11.74
C PHE A 112 -1.56 8.09 -12.02
N SER A 113 -1.52 7.46 -13.21
CA SER A 113 -2.31 6.26 -13.48
C SER A 113 -1.61 5.25 -14.36
N ALA A 114 -2.09 4.00 -14.37
CA ALA A 114 -1.72 3.04 -15.40
C ALA A 114 -2.02 3.67 -16.78
N GLY A 115 -1.10 3.54 -17.72
CA GLY A 115 -1.20 4.19 -19.03
C GLY A 115 -2.47 3.78 -19.81
N PRO A 116 -2.79 4.47 -20.92
CA PRO A 116 -4.02 4.25 -21.68
C PRO A 116 -4.21 2.81 -22.19
N ASP A 117 -3.11 2.04 -22.29
CA ASP A 117 -3.13 0.67 -22.78
C ASP A 117 -3.12 -0.39 -21.66
N HIS A 118 -3.24 0.01 -20.38
CA HIS A 118 -3.27 -0.86 -19.18
C HIS A 118 -2.06 -1.83 -19.00
N GLY A 119 -1.15 -1.93 -19.97
CA GLY A 119 -0.07 -2.92 -19.99
C GLY A 119 1.16 -2.55 -19.16
N SER A 120 1.25 -1.31 -18.68
CA SER A 120 2.39 -0.82 -17.90
C SER A 120 2.35 -1.21 -16.43
N ALA A 121 1.19 -1.58 -15.89
CA ALA A 121 1.05 -2.07 -14.53
C ALA A 121 0.22 -3.36 -14.51
N ARG A 122 0.65 -4.35 -13.72
CA ARG A 122 0.00 -5.65 -13.61
C ARG A 122 -0.36 -5.93 -12.16
N LEU A 123 -1.63 -6.29 -11.95
CA LEU A 123 -2.14 -6.81 -10.70
C LEU A 123 -2.18 -8.35 -10.79
N GLN A 124 -1.45 -9.02 -9.90
CA GLN A 124 -1.47 -10.46 -9.76
C GLN A 124 -2.17 -10.84 -8.45
N ILE A 125 -3.25 -11.59 -8.57
CA ILE A 125 -4.03 -12.05 -7.42
C ILE A 125 -3.38 -13.32 -6.88
N GLU A 126 -3.05 -13.31 -5.59
CA GLU A 126 -2.48 -14.46 -4.89
C GLU A 126 -3.59 -15.28 -4.23
N SER A 127 -4.52 -14.60 -3.54
CA SER A 127 -5.73 -15.23 -3.03
C SER A 127 -6.89 -14.23 -2.98
N PHE A 128 -8.10 -14.76 -3.20
CA PHE A 128 -9.35 -14.06 -2.97
C PHE A 128 -10.30 -15.03 -2.26
N GLU A 129 -10.61 -14.73 -1.00
CA GLU A 129 -11.34 -15.62 -0.10
C GLU A 129 -12.66 -14.95 0.31
N PRO A 130 -13.76 -15.15 -0.45
CA PRO A 130 -15.06 -14.60 -0.10
C PRO A 130 -15.70 -15.40 1.04
N GLY A 131 -16.17 -14.67 2.06
CA GLY A 131 -16.95 -15.19 3.19
C GLY A 131 -18.37 -14.61 3.24
N VAL A 132 -19.06 -14.89 4.36
CA VAL A 132 -20.47 -14.52 4.55
C VAL A 132 -20.68 -13.00 4.59
N GLY A 133 -19.76 -12.24 5.22
CA GLY A 133 -19.87 -10.79 5.40
C GLY A 133 -18.86 -9.94 4.62
N GLY A 134 -17.88 -10.55 3.96
CA GLY A 134 -16.76 -9.85 3.37
C GLY A 134 -15.88 -10.77 2.53
N ALA A 135 -14.72 -10.28 2.12
CA ALA A 135 -13.69 -11.08 1.47
C ALA A 135 -12.31 -10.62 1.90
N ARG A 136 -11.33 -11.52 1.90
CA ARG A 136 -9.91 -11.14 2.02
C ARG A 136 -9.25 -11.24 0.65
N LEU A 137 -8.49 -10.22 0.30
CA LEU A 137 -7.69 -10.17 -0.93
C LEU A 137 -6.21 -10.09 -0.58
N LYS A 138 -5.42 -10.97 -1.20
CA LYS A 138 -3.97 -10.86 -1.29
C LYS A 138 -3.54 -10.73 -2.73
N ALA A 139 -2.71 -9.75 -3.02
CA ALA A 139 -2.25 -9.48 -4.38
C ALA A 139 -0.90 -8.77 -4.40
N SER A 140 -0.22 -8.84 -5.55
CA SER A 140 0.94 -8.01 -5.86
C SER A 140 0.64 -7.13 -7.06
N LEU A 141 1.13 -5.89 -7.00
CA LEU A 141 0.94 -4.89 -8.04
C LEU A 141 2.31 -4.35 -8.46
N ARG A 142 2.66 -4.50 -9.74
CA ARG A 142 3.97 -4.10 -10.27
C ARG A 142 3.87 -3.38 -11.60
N GLY A 143 4.75 -2.40 -11.82
CA GLY A 143 4.89 -1.71 -13.11
C GLY A 143 5.15 -0.22 -13.02
N GLU A 144 4.53 0.55 -13.91
CA GLU A 144 4.73 1.99 -14.02
C GLU A 144 3.40 2.76 -14.10
N LEU A 145 3.36 3.90 -13.42
CA LEU A 145 2.31 4.89 -13.55
C LEU A 145 2.81 6.10 -14.33
N PHE A 146 1.92 6.74 -15.07
CA PHE A 146 2.22 7.93 -15.88
C PHE A 146 1.58 9.16 -15.27
N TYR A 147 2.29 10.27 -15.29
CA TYR A 147 1.80 11.53 -14.77
C TYR A 147 0.75 12.18 -15.68
N HIS A 148 -0.32 12.67 -15.08
CA HIS A 148 -1.34 13.49 -15.69
C HIS A 148 -1.39 14.86 -15.03
N GLN A 149 -1.19 15.92 -15.83
CA GLN A 149 -1.36 17.29 -15.36
C GLN A 149 -2.85 17.58 -15.04
N SER A 150 -3.76 16.92 -15.74
CA SER A 150 -5.20 17.01 -15.55
C SER A 150 -5.91 15.69 -15.83
N PRO A 151 -7.07 15.42 -15.17
CA PRO A 151 -7.87 14.23 -15.42
C PRO A 151 -8.19 14.00 -16.89
N ASN A 152 -8.34 15.09 -17.66
CA ASN A 152 -8.73 15.07 -19.07
C ASN A 152 -7.53 15.19 -20.03
N THR A 153 -6.31 15.26 -19.51
CA THR A 153 -5.10 15.33 -20.33
C THR A 153 -4.50 13.95 -20.53
N ARG A 154 -3.90 13.73 -21.71
CA ARG A 154 -3.08 12.55 -21.97
C ARG A 154 -1.91 12.48 -20.96
N PRO A 155 -1.48 11.27 -20.59
CA PRO A 155 -0.31 11.13 -19.73
C PRO A 155 0.93 11.73 -20.41
N ILE A 156 1.83 12.29 -19.62
CA ILE A 156 3.15 12.75 -20.08
C ILE A 156 4.07 11.52 -20.12
N PRO A 157 4.46 10.99 -21.30
CA PRO A 157 5.10 9.67 -21.40
C PRO A 157 6.43 9.52 -20.66
N HIS A 158 7.18 10.62 -20.51
CA HIS A 158 8.51 10.62 -19.89
C HIS A 158 8.48 10.95 -18.39
N ARG A 159 7.30 11.16 -17.81
CA ARG A 159 7.14 11.44 -16.38
C ARG A 159 6.39 10.28 -15.75
N THR A 160 7.16 9.26 -15.38
CA THR A 160 6.66 8.01 -14.83
C THR A 160 6.99 7.89 -13.35
N MET A 161 6.43 6.87 -12.73
CA MET A 161 6.69 6.47 -11.35
C MET A 161 6.61 4.94 -11.30
N SER A 162 7.66 4.30 -10.81
CA SER A 162 7.66 2.84 -10.67
C SER A 162 6.89 2.40 -9.41
N LEU A 163 6.27 1.22 -9.48
CA LEU A 163 5.48 0.65 -8.39
C LEU A 163 5.83 -0.84 -8.20
N ASP A 164 6.02 -1.24 -6.95
CA ASP A 164 6.17 -2.64 -6.54
C ASP A 164 5.53 -2.80 -5.16
N LEU A 165 4.28 -3.24 -5.14
CA LEU A 165 3.42 -3.24 -3.97
C LEU A 165 2.87 -4.64 -3.69
N THR A 166 2.68 -4.91 -2.40
CA THR A 166 1.94 -6.04 -1.86
C THR A 166 0.67 -5.51 -1.18
N ILE A 167 -0.44 -6.18 -1.43
CA ILE A 167 -1.78 -5.84 -0.95
C ILE A 167 -2.26 -7.00 -0.09
N ASP A 168 -2.65 -6.71 1.15
CA ASP A 168 -3.38 -7.64 2.01
C ASP A 168 -4.50 -6.83 2.67
N THR A 169 -5.73 -7.04 2.24
CA THR A 169 -6.89 -6.27 2.71
C THR A 169 -8.13 -7.13 2.86
N GLU A 170 -8.86 -6.87 3.93
CA GLU A 170 -10.26 -7.23 4.10
C GLU A 170 -11.14 -6.24 3.35
N MET A 171 -12.25 -6.73 2.84
CA MET A 171 -13.20 -5.99 2.01
C MET A 171 -14.61 -6.30 2.44
N VAL A 172 -15.45 -5.27 2.44
CA VAL A 172 -16.86 -5.40 2.77
C VAL A 172 -17.63 -5.72 1.49
N ARG A 173 -18.63 -6.60 1.58
CA ARG A 173 -19.56 -6.83 0.48
C ARG A 173 -20.48 -5.61 0.33
N ASN A 174 -20.52 -5.03 -0.87
CA ASN A 174 -21.42 -3.95 -1.24
C ASN A 174 -22.64 -4.47 -1.99
#